data_AF-A0A3B3SCS1-F1
#
_entry.id   AF-A0A3B3SCS1-F1
#
_cell.length_a   1.000
_cell.length_b   1.000
_cell.length_c   1.000
_cell.angle_alpha   90.00
_cell.angle_beta   90.00
_cell.angle_gamma   90.00
#
_symmetry.space_group_name_H-M   'P 1'
#
loop_
_entity.id
_entity.type
_entity.pdbx_description
1 polymer ?
#
loop_
_entity_poly.entity_id
_entity_poly.type
_entity_poly.pdbx_seq_one_letter_code
_entity_poly.pdbx_strand_id
1 'polypeptide(L)'
;MLGKQLIQNNVFEIGIPKLKKLFRTLKDKGGAPEESDDQHSRPPQRWDLDYDLEPFEGLTPEYMEMIIQFGFVTLFVASFPLAPLFALLNNVIEIRLDAKKFVTELRRPDAVRAKDIGIWYNILSGMGKFSVIINAFVISFTSDFIPRLVYQYMYSETGTMHGFIDHTLSYFNVSNFKPGTAPVSSQFDREVTMCRYKDYREPPWSPTPYQYSKEYWSVLAARLAFVILFQNLVIVLSTLVDWLIPDVPKDISAQVKMEKTLLVDVFLHEEKDKLQLIQSLFLKDKEGHRAPAAGQLPAQEGEGGPRARGRAASFSQFSSQPSPGTTVKHTEV
;
A
#
# COMPACT_ATOMS: atom_id res chain seq x y z
N MET A 1 -3.67 9.65 -15.87
CA MET A 1 -4.54 9.00 -14.88
C MET A 1 -5.66 8.25 -15.59
N LEU A 2 -6.68 8.95 -16.11
CA LEU A 2 -7.87 8.31 -16.70
C LEU A 2 -7.62 7.34 -17.88
N GLY A 3 -6.80 7.71 -18.87
CA GLY A 3 -6.59 6.86 -20.04
C GLY A 3 -5.87 5.54 -19.75
N LYS A 4 -4.80 5.58 -18.95
CA LYS A 4 -4.01 4.38 -18.62
C LYS A 4 -4.70 3.49 -17.57
N GLN A 5 -5.26 4.07 -16.51
CA GLN A 5 -5.87 3.28 -15.44
C GLN A 5 -7.25 2.75 -15.81
N LEU A 6 -8.11 3.61 -16.36
CA LEU A 6 -9.53 3.26 -16.52
C LEU A 6 -9.82 2.51 -17.82
N ILE A 7 -9.07 2.79 -18.89
CA ILE A 7 -9.28 2.20 -20.21
C ILE A 7 -8.25 1.13 -20.48
N GLN A 8 -6.95 1.44 -20.32
CA GLN A 8 -5.91 0.50 -20.71
C GLN A 8 -5.84 -0.71 -19.75
N ASN A 9 -5.76 -0.48 -18.44
CA ASN A 9 -5.63 -1.58 -17.48
C ASN A 9 -6.91 -2.43 -17.38
N ASN A 10 -8.08 -1.82 -17.12
CA ASN A 10 -9.35 -2.55 -17.04
C ASN A 10 -9.68 -3.35 -18.33
N VAL A 11 -9.39 -2.81 -19.52
CA VAL A 11 -9.66 -3.51 -20.79
C VAL A 11 -8.63 -4.60 -21.05
N PHE A 12 -7.36 -4.39 -20.75
CA PHE A 12 -6.36 -5.45 -20.91
C PHE A 12 -6.54 -6.56 -19.89
N GLU A 13 -6.94 -6.24 -18.66
CA GLU A 13 -7.22 -7.22 -17.62
C GLU A 13 -8.38 -8.15 -18.00
N ILE A 14 -9.47 -7.62 -18.57
CA ILE A 14 -10.59 -8.44 -19.07
C ILE A 14 -10.25 -9.10 -20.41
N GLY A 15 -9.51 -8.39 -21.25
CA GLY A 15 -9.28 -8.75 -22.65
C GLY A 15 -8.24 -9.83 -22.84
N ILE A 16 -7.13 -9.79 -22.10
CA ILE A 16 -6.00 -10.70 -22.27
C ILE A 16 -6.36 -12.15 -21.91
N PRO A 17 -6.98 -12.45 -20.75
CA PRO A 17 -7.33 -13.82 -20.38
C PRO A 17 -8.32 -14.44 -21.37
N LYS A 18 -9.32 -13.65 -21.82
CA LYS A 18 -10.29 -14.09 -22.84
C LYS A 18 -9.63 -14.35 -24.18
N LEU A 19 -8.71 -13.49 -24.61
CA LEU A 19 -8.00 -13.65 -25.88
C LEU A 19 -7.08 -14.88 -25.84
N LYS A 20 -6.38 -15.09 -24.73
CA LYS A 20 -5.52 -16.27 -24.53
C LYS A 20 -6.34 -17.56 -24.47
N LYS A 21 -7.49 -17.56 -23.81
CA LYS A 21 -8.44 -18.68 -23.79
C LYS A 21 -8.96 -18.99 -25.20
N LEU A 22 -9.35 -17.96 -25.95
CA LEU A 22 -9.76 -18.11 -27.35
C LEU A 22 -8.64 -18.71 -28.21
N PHE A 23 -7.41 -18.20 -28.08
CA PHE A 23 -6.26 -18.70 -28.84
C PHE A 23 -5.91 -20.15 -28.50
N ARG A 24 -5.98 -20.56 -27.22
CA ARG A 24 -5.83 -21.96 -26.80
C ARG A 24 -6.89 -22.85 -27.44
N THR A 25 -8.16 -22.47 -27.34
CA THR A 25 -9.25 -23.25 -27.97
C THR A 25 -9.14 -23.34 -29.49
N LEU A 26 -8.60 -22.32 -30.16
CA LEU A 26 -8.36 -22.37 -31.60
C LEU A 26 -7.17 -23.26 -31.96
N LYS A 27 -6.11 -23.26 -31.15
CA LYS A 27 -4.93 -24.12 -31.32
C LYS A 27 -5.28 -25.59 -31.07
N ASP A 28 -6.06 -25.88 -30.05
CA ASP A 28 -6.50 -27.26 -29.72
C ASP A 28 -7.42 -27.82 -30.81
N LYS A 29 -8.27 -26.97 -31.41
CA LYS A 29 -9.09 -27.34 -32.58
C LYS A 29 -8.29 -27.51 -33.88
N GLY A 30 -7.14 -26.85 -34.01
CA GLY A 30 -6.30 -26.90 -35.20
C GLY A 30 -5.22 -28.00 -35.18
N GLY A 31 -4.99 -28.65 -34.04
CA GLY A 31 -3.87 -29.58 -33.83
C GLY A 31 -4.24 -31.05 -33.61
N ALA A 32 -5.51 -31.42 -33.52
CA ALA A 32 -5.94 -32.79 -33.27
C ALA A 32 -6.36 -33.50 -34.58
N PRO A 33 -5.68 -34.58 -35.02
CA PRO A 33 -6.25 -35.53 -35.96
C PRO A 33 -7.48 -36.19 -35.31
N GLU A 34 -8.55 -36.40 -36.08
CA GLU A 34 -9.70 -37.18 -35.65
C GLU A 34 -9.31 -38.66 -35.41
N GLU A 35 -8.77 -38.98 -34.23
CA GLU A 35 -8.72 -40.37 -33.77
C GLU A 35 -10.03 -40.69 -33.04
N SER A 36 -10.81 -41.56 -33.68
CA SER A 36 -12.02 -42.18 -33.16
C SER A 36 -11.69 -42.98 -31.91
N ASP A 37 -11.94 -42.42 -30.74
CA ASP A 37 -11.91 -43.18 -29.49
C ASP A 37 -13.20 -42.91 -28.69
N ASP A 38 -13.96 -43.98 -28.45
CA ASP A 38 -15.28 -44.05 -27.81
C ASP A 38 -15.29 -43.65 -26.32
N GLN A 39 -14.30 -42.89 -25.87
CA GLN A 39 -14.10 -42.44 -24.49
C GLN A 39 -14.51 -40.98 -24.25
N HIS A 40 -15.11 -40.32 -25.24
CA HIS A 40 -15.53 -38.90 -25.20
C HIS A 40 -16.91 -38.62 -24.59
N SER A 41 -17.55 -39.58 -23.94
CA SER A 41 -18.88 -39.41 -23.33
C SER A 41 -18.86 -39.15 -21.82
N ARG A 42 -17.67 -39.00 -21.20
CA ARG A 42 -17.60 -38.58 -19.79
C ARG A 42 -17.55 -37.06 -19.71
N PRO A 43 -18.42 -36.42 -18.91
CA PRO A 43 -18.32 -35.00 -18.67
C PRO A 43 -16.92 -34.69 -18.10
N PRO A 44 -16.30 -33.56 -18.51
CA PRO A 44 -14.96 -33.20 -18.05
C PRO A 44 -14.93 -33.17 -16.53
N GLN A 45 -13.86 -33.73 -15.94
CA GLN A 45 -13.74 -33.79 -14.50
C GLN A 45 -13.34 -32.40 -13.99
N ARG A 46 -13.62 -32.11 -12.71
CA ARG A 46 -13.39 -30.76 -12.14
C ARG A 46 -11.94 -30.30 -12.26
N TRP A 47 -10.98 -31.20 -12.09
CA TRP A 47 -9.56 -30.85 -12.23
C TRP A 47 -9.16 -30.55 -13.68
N ASP A 48 -9.83 -31.13 -14.68
CA ASP A 48 -9.57 -30.82 -16.09
C ASP A 48 -9.98 -29.37 -16.38
N LEU A 49 -11.14 -28.95 -15.86
CA LEU A 49 -11.62 -27.57 -15.95
C LEU A 49 -10.72 -26.57 -15.22
N ASP A 50 -10.23 -26.93 -14.03
CA ASP A 50 -9.31 -26.09 -13.24
C ASP A 50 -7.90 -26.04 -13.86
N TYR A 51 -7.52 -27.06 -14.62
CA TYR A 51 -6.23 -27.11 -15.30
C TYR A 51 -6.16 -26.07 -16.44
N ASP A 52 -7.27 -25.85 -17.14
CA ASP A 52 -7.36 -24.91 -18.26
C ASP A 52 -7.28 -23.43 -17.85
N LEU A 53 -7.58 -23.12 -16.58
CA LEU A 53 -7.50 -21.77 -16.00
C LEU A 53 -6.05 -21.27 -15.90
N GLU A 54 -5.88 -19.96 -15.78
CA GLU A 54 -4.55 -19.37 -15.62
C GLU A 54 -4.00 -19.60 -14.20
N PRO A 55 -2.70 -19.88 -14.05
CA PRO A 55 -2.07 -19.97 -12.73
C PRO A 55 -2.04 -18.58 -12.07
N PHE A 56 -2.14 -18.58 -10.75
CA PHE A 56 -2.03 -17.35 -9.96
C PHE A 56 -0.56 -16.91 -9.85
N GLU A 57 -0.24 -15.70 -10.32
CA GLU A 57 1.13 -15.16 -10.35
C GLU A 57 1.49 -14.29 -9.13
N GLY A 58 0.61 -14.21 -8.12
CA GLY A 58 0.81 -13.41 -6.91
C GLY A 58 -0.09 -12.17 -6.85
N LEU A 59 0.08 -11.37 -5.80
CA LEU A 59 -0.68 -10.11 -5.56
C LEU A 59 0.15 -8.85 -5.89
N THR A 60 1.41 -9.01 -6.29
CA THR A 60 2.30 -7.86 -6.46
C THR A 60 1.89 -6.92 -7.60
N PRO A 61 1.40 -7.39 -8.77
CA PRO A 61 0.87 -6.51 -9.80
C PRO A 61 -0.36 -5.72 -9.35
N GLU A 62 -1.27 -6.37 -8.63
CA GLU A 62 -2.50 -5.76 -8.10
C GLU A 62 -2.17 -4.65 -7.10
N TYR A 63 -1.25 -4.90 -6.15
CA TYR A 63 -0.79 -3.86 -5.23
C TYR A 63 -0.06 -2.71 -5.93
N MET A 64 0.76 -3.01 -6.94
CA MET A 64 1.47 -1.99 -7.71
C MET A 64 0.50 -1.04 -8.41
N GLU A 65 -0.57 -1.55 -9.00
CA GLU A 65 -1.62 -0.75 -9.63
C GLU A 65 -2.29 0.20 -8.63
N MET A 66 -2.70 -0.33 -7.48
CA MET A 66 -3.33 0.46 -6.41
C MET A 66 -2.40 1.54 -5.86
N ILE A 67 -1.11 1.24 -5.70
CA ILE A 67 -0.13 2.20 -5.18
C ILE A 67 0.18 3.29 -6.20
N ILE A 68 0.30 2.96 -7.47
CA ILE A 68 0.46 3.96 -8.54
C ILE A 68 -0.76 4.90 -8.55
N GLN A 69 -1.98 4.35 -8.36
CA GLN A 69 -3.18 5.15 -8.24
C GLN A 69 -3.16 6.07 -7.02
N PHE A 70 -2.77 5.55 -5.86
CA PHE A 70 -2.58 6.36 -4.66
C PHE A 70 -1.56 7.49 -4.87
N GLY A 71 -0.46 7.22 -5.56
CA GLY A 71 0.55 8.23 -5.91
C GLY A 71 0.01 9.33 -6.79
N PHE A 72 -0.76 8.97 -7.82
CA PHE A 72 -1.41 9.93 -8.68
C PHE A 72 -2.40 10.83 -7.91
N VAL A 73 -3.18 10.25 -7.01
CA VAL A 73 -4.12 11.01 -6.17
C VAL A 73 -3.38 11.94 -5.21
N THR A 74 -2.34 11.46 -4.53
CA THR A 74 -1.71 12.22 -3.45
C THR A 74 -0.65 13.21 -3.94
N LEU A 75 0.17 12.87 -4.93
CA LEU A 75 1.28 13.72 -5.38
C LEU A 75 0.81 14.96 -6.18
N PHE A 76 -0.35 14.88 -6.82
CA PHE A 76 -0.83 15.88 -7.79
C PHE A 76 -2.21 16.45 -7.45
N VAL A 77 -2.69 16.27 -6.22
CA VAL A 77 -4.00 16.79 -5.79
C VAL A 77 -4.08 18.31 -5.90
N ALA A 78 -2.97 19.02 -5.65
CA ALA A 78 -2.94 20.48 -5.69
C ALA A 78 -3.17 21.06 -7.10
N SER A 79 -2.83 20.33 -8.16
CA SER A 79 -3.07 20.75 -9.54
C SER A 79 -4.42 20.25 -10.07
N PHE A 80 -4.87 19.07 -9.63
CA PHE A 80 -6.11 18.48 -10.10
C PHE A 80 -6.99 17.94 -8.95
N PRO A 81 -7.92 18.77 -8.43
CA PRO A 81 -8.72 18.40 -7.27
C PRO A 81 -9.76 17.30 -7.53
N LEU A 82 -10.08 17.00 -8.80
CA LEU A 82 -11.02 15.94 -9.17
C LEU A 82 -10.36 14.54 -9.23
N ALA A 83 -9.04 14.43 -9.03
CA ALA A 83 -8.34 13.14 -9.05
C ALA A 83 -8.94 12.08 -8.08
N PRO A 84 -9.30 12.42 -6.82
CA PRO A 84 -9.87 11.45 -5.89
C PRO A 84 -11.21 10.88 -6.35
N LEU A 85 -12.03 11.68 -7.03
CA LEU A 85 -13.32 11.22 -7.58
C LEU A 85 -13.10 10.13 -8.63
N PHE A 86 -12.15 10.33 -9.53
CA PHE A 86 -11.83 9.34 -10.56
C PHE A 86 -11.20 8.09 -9.98
N ALA A 87 -10.36 8.23 -8.95
CA ALA A 87 -9.82 7.09 -8.21
C ALA A 87 -10.92 6.28 -7.51
N LEU A 88 -11.92 6.95 -6.93
CA LEU A 88 -13.07 6.27 -6.31
C LEU A 88 -13.86 5.46 -7.34
N LEU A 89 -14.18 6.07 -8.49
CA LEU A 89 -14.89 5.37 -9.58
C LEU A 89 -14.08 4.17 -10.08
N ASN A 90 -12.76 4.33 -10.22
CA ASN A 90 -11.89 3.21 -10.63
C ASN A 90 -11.94 2.09 -9.59
N ASN A 91 -11.75 2.40 -8.30
CA ASN A 91 -11.77 1.41 -7.21
C ASN A 91 -13.09 0.64 -7.13
N VAL A 92 -14.23 1.29 -7.40
CA VAL A 92 -15.54 0.62 -7.39
C VAL A 92 -15.65 -0.42 -8.50
N ILE A 93 -15.12 -0.11 -9.69
CA ILE A 93 -15.08 -1.04 -10.82
C ILE A 93 -14.05 -2.14 -10.55
N GLU A 94 -12.87 -1.77 -10.10
CA GLU A 94 -11.74 -2.64 -9.81
C GLU A 94 -12.11 -3.77 -8.86
N ILE A 95 -12.74 -3.45 -7.71
CA ILE A 95 -13.15 -4.46 -6.72
C ILE A 95 -14.03 -5.55 -7.36
N ARG A 96 -14.87 -5.18 -8.34
CA ARG A 96 -15.75 -6.13 -9.04
C ARG A 96 -15.00 -6.92 -10.10
N LEU A 97 -14.07 -6.29 -10.82
CA LEU A 97 -13.25 -6.94 -11.84
C LEU A 97 -12.28 -7.93 -11.20
N ASP A 98 -11.54 -7.53 -10.17
CA ASP A 98 -10.66 -8.40 -9.39
C ASP A 98 -11.42 -9.59 -8.83
N ALA A 99 -12.59 -9.37 -8.20
CA ALA A 99 -13.41 -10.46 -7.68
C ALA A 99 -13.83 -11.44 -8.78
N LYS A 100 -14.17 -10.95 -9.98
CA LYS A 100 -14.52 -11.80 -11.11
C LYS A 100 -13.30 -12.56 -11.66
N LYS A 101 -12.14 -11.91 -11.75
CA LYS A 101 -10.85 -12.51 -12.15
C LYS A 101 -10.51 -13.68 -11.23
N PHE A 102 -10.58 -13.48 -9.91
CA PHE A 102 -10.32 -14.52 -8.91
C PHE A 102 -11.32 -15.68 -8.92
N VAL A 103 -12.60 -15.42 -9.22
CA VAL A 103 -13.64 -16.47 -9.19
C VAL A 103 -13.76 -17.24 -10.51
N THR A 104 -13.45 -16.61 -11.65
CA THR A 104 -13.79 -17.18 -12.97
C THR A 104 -12.60 -17.44 -13.91
N GLU A 105 -11.46 -16.77 -13.73
CA GLU A 105 -10.35 -16.80 -14.70
C GLU A 105 -9.07 -17.43 -14.14
N LEU A 106 -8.85 -17.32 -12.83
CA LEU A 106 -7.67 -17.85 -12.14
C LEU A 106 -7.95 -19.19 -11.47
N ARG A 107 -6.92 -20.05 -11.44
CA ARG A 107 -6.90 -21.23 -10.56
C ARG A 107 -6.84 -20.80 -9.11
N ARG A 108 -7.50 -21.55 -8.23
CA ARG A 108 -7.52 -21.30 -6.78
C ARG A 108 -6.09 -21.20 -6.22
N PRO A 109 -5.71 -20.07 -5.61
CA PRO A 109 -4.38 -19.92 -4.99
C PRO A 109 -4.30 -20.65 -3.66
N ASP A 110 -3.07 -20.98 -3.26
CA ASP A 110 -2.79 -21.55 -1.94
C ASP A 110 -2.99 -20.50 -0.84
N ALA A 111 -3.71 -20.88 0.21
CA ALA A 111 -4.04 -19.99 1.31
C ALA A 111 -2.81 -19.74 2.20
N VAL A 112 -2.15 -18.61 2.00
CA VAL A 112 -1.05 -18.14 2.86
C VAL A 112 -1.60 -17.18 3.93
N ARG A 113 -1.24 -17.42 5.19
CA ARG A 113 -1.61 -16.51 6.30
C ARG A 113 -0.57 -15.39 6.43
N ALA A 114 -1.01 -14.15 6.26
CA ALA A 114 -0.20 -12.95 6.48
C ALA A 114 -0.89 -12.04 7.53
N LYS A 115 -0.09 -11.35 8.34
CA LYS A 115 -0.58 -10.41 9.37
C LYS A 115 -0.85 -9.01 8.81
N ASP A 116 -0.07 -8.61 7.82
CA ASP A 116 -0.07 -7.26 7.23
C ASP A 116 0.14 -7.31 5.71
N ILE A 117 0.07 -6.14 5.09
CA ILE A 117 0.36 -5.93 3.66
C ILE A 117 1.87 -5.94 3.34
N GLY A 118 2.74 -6.10 4.35
CA GLY A 118 4.20 -6.12 4.19
C GLY A 118 4.82 -4.79 3.75
N ILE A 119 5.75 -4.85 2.80
CA ILE A 119 6.56 -3.71 2.32
C ILE A 119 5.73 -2.55 1.76
N TRP A 120 4.53 -2.85 1.25
CA TRP A 120 3.62 -1.88 0.65
C TRP A 120 3.20 -0.79 1.64
N TYR A 121 3.10 -1.09 2.94
CA TYR A 121 2.85 -0.07 3.97
C TYR A 121 3.95 0.99 4.01
N ASN A 122 5.22 0.56 3.97
CA ASN A 122 6.36 1.49 3.99
C ASN A 122 6.39 2.36 2.72
N ILE A 123 6.02 1.78 1.57
CA ILE A 123 5.92 2.51 0.31
C ILE A 123 4.81 3.58 0.39
N LEU A 124 3.62 3.21 0.87
CA LEU A 124 2.50 4.14 1.07
C LEU A 124 2.88 5.28 2.04
N SER A 125 3.51 4.95 3.17
CA SER A 125 3.99 5.92 4.16
C SER A 125 5.03 6.87 3.55
N GLY A 126 5.99 6.34 2.80
CA GLY A 126 6.98 7.15 2.09
C GLY A 126 6.35 8.09 1.07
N MET A 127 5.43 7.57 0.24
CA MET A 127 4.70 8.36 -0.75
C MET A 127 3.85 9.47 -0.12
N GLY A 128 3.20 9.19 1.02
CA GLY A 128 2.47 10.21 1.78
C GLY A 128 3.37 11.35 2.24
N LYS A 129 4.58 11.06 2.73
CA LYS A 129 5.56 12.09 3.14
C LYS A 129 6.09 12.88 1.93
N PHE A 130 6.40 12.22 0.82
CA PHE A 130 6.86 12.89 -0.41
C PHE A 130 5.77 13.75 -1.05
N SER A 131 4.50 13.34 -0.96
CA SER A 131 3.35 14.09 -1.45
C SER A 131 3.29 15.50 -0.86
N VAL A 132 3.58 15.67 0.43
CA VAL A 132 3.60 17.00 1.07
C VAL A 132 4.61 17.93 0.39
N ILE A 133 5.82 17.43 0.14
CA ILE A 133 6.90 18.20 -0.49
C ILE A 133 6.52 18.56 -1.92
N ILE A 134 6.09 17.58 -2.71
CA ILE A 134 5.76 17.79 -4.12
C ILE A 134 4.60 18.78 -4.27
N ASN A 135 3.53 18.64 -3.49
CA ASN A 135 2.40 19.58 -3.53
C ASN A 135 2.83 21.01 -3.14
N ALA A 136 3.75 21.17 -2.18
CA ALA A 136 4.30 22.48 -1.83
C ALA A 136 5.01 23.15 -3.02
N PHE A 137 5.79 22.37 -3.78
CA PHE A 137 6.46 22.84 -4.99
C PHE A 137 5.47 23.13 -6.12
N VAL A 138 4.45 22.28 -6.31
CA VAL A 138 3.39 22.51 -7.33
C VAL A 138 2.65 23.82 -7.04
N ILE A 139 2.27 24.08 -5.78
CA ILE A 139 1.57 25.31 -5.40
C ILE A 139 2.49 26.54 -5.53
N SER A 140 3.77 26.44 -5.18
CA SER A 140 4.66 27.61 -5.20
C SER A 140 5.22 27.95 -6.58
N PHE A 141 5.65 26.95 -7.36
CA PHE A 141 6.33 27.16 -8.63
C PHE A 141 5.44 27.01 -9.85
N THR A 142 4.47 26.08 -9.83
CA THR A 142 3.61 25.84 -11.00
C THR A 142 2.37 26.73 -10.99
N SER A 143 1.80 27.01 -9.81
CA SER A 143 0.64 27.89 -9.68
C SER A 143 1.04 29.37 -9.70
N ASP A 144 0.17 30.20 -10.26
CA ASP A 144 0.28 31.67 -10.18
C ASP A 144 -0.21 32.22 -8.82
N PHE A 145 -0.43 31.35 -7.81
CA PHE A 145 -0.89 31.76 -6.49
C PHE A 145 0.08 32.72 -5.77
N ILE A 146 1.36 32.34 -5.66
CA ILE A 146 2.36 33.16 -4.94
C ILE A 146 2.61 34.51 -5.61
N PRO A 147 2.82 34.61 -6.93
CA PRO A 147 3.01 35.91 -7.58
C PRO A 147 1.79 36.83 -7.44
N ARG A 148 0.56 36.29 -7.51
CA ARG A 148 -0.66 37.07 -7.28
C ARG A 148 -0.73 37.60 -5.86
N LEU A 149 -0.37 36.78 -4.88
CA LEU A 149 -0.33 37.16 -3.47
C LEU A 149 0.69 38.28 -3.23
N VAL A 150 1.91 38.12 -3.75
CA VAL A 150 2.97 39.12 -3.64
C VAL A 150 2.56 40.44 -4.28
N TYR A 151 1.97 40.40 -5.48
CA TYR A 151 1.44 41.60 -6.14
C TYR A 151 0.40 42.31 -5.29
N GLN A 152 -0.59 41.56 -4.78
CA GLN A 152 -1.69 42.12 -4.00
C GLN A 152 -1.22 42.80 -2.71
N TYR A 153 -0.24 42.23 -2.01
CA TYR A 153 0.23 42.75 -0.72
C TYR A 153 1.38 43.76 -0.81
N MET A 154 2.25 43.65 -1.81
CA MET A 154 3.46 44.50 -1.90
C MET A 154 3.37 45.59 -2.96
N TYR A 155 2.64 45.37 -4.05
CA TYR A 155 2.69 46.24 -5.23
C TYR A 155 1.33 46.89 -5.59
N SER A 156 0.22 46.34 -5.11
CA SER A 156 -1.11 46.90 -5.37
C SER A 156 -1.43 48.03 -4.37
N GLU A 157 -1.55 49.26 -4.88
CA GLU A 157 -1.93 50.43 -4.06
C GLU A 157 -3.33 50.30 -3.45
N THR A 158 -4.23 49.57 -4.11
CA THR A 158 -5.63 49.41 -3.73
C THR A 158 -5.94 48.06 -3.08
N GLY A 159 -4.97 47.15 -3.02
CA GLY A 159 -5.17 45.75 -2.61
C GLY A 159 -6.00 44.93 -3.59
N THR A 160 -6.28 45.46 -4.79
CA THR A 160 -7.01 44.76 -5.86
C THR A 160 -6.06 44.09 -6.85
N MET A 161 -6.58 43.15 -7.65
CA MET A 161 -5.81 42.47 -8.70
C MET A 161 -5.75 43.25 -10.03
N HIS A 162 -6.23 44.50 -10.05
CA HIS A 162 -6.17 45.35 -11.24
C HIS A 162 -4.72 45.67 -11.58
N GLY A 163 -4.32 45.48 -12.83
CA GLY A 163 -2.95 45.72 -13.29
C GLY A 163 -1.98 44.55 -13.11
N PHE A 164 -2.41 43.43 -12.52
CA PHE A 164 -1.53 42.26 -12.28
C PHE A 164 -0.85 41.74 -13.57
N ILE A 165 -1.60 41.63 -14.66
CA ILE A 165 -1.04 41.14 -15.94
C ILE A 165 -0.04 42.15 -16.52
N ASP A 166 -0.29 43.44 -16.37
CA ASP A 166 0.62 44.49 -16.87
C ASP A 166 1.93 44.51 -16.07
N HIS A 167 1.86 44.28 -14.75
CA HIS A 167 3.01 44.13 -13.87
C HIS A 167 3.79 42.82 -14.11
N THR A 168 3.11 41.72 -14.45
CA THR A 168 3.77 40.41 -14.61
C THR A 168 4.54 40.29 -15.93
N LEU A 169 4.21 41.11 -16.93
CA LEU A 169 4.77 41.04 -18.26
C LEU A 169 5.96 42.00 -18.41
N SER A 170 7.12 41.48 -18.82
CA SER A 170 8.29 42.31 -19.15
C SER A 170 8.33 42.69 -20.63
N TYR A 171 8.93 43.85 -20.91
CA TYR A 171 9.08 44.39 -22.25
C TYR A 171 10.34 43.85 -22.94
N PHE A 172 10.20 43.45 -24.20
CA PHE A 172 11.29 43.04 -25.07
C PHE A 172 11.29 43.88 -26.34
N ASN A 173 12.44 44.46 -26.68
CA ASN A 173 12.60 45.16 -27.95
C ASN A 173 12.97 44.15 -29.05
N VAL A 174 12.18 44.13 -30.13
CA VAL A 174 12.32 43.18 -31.24
C VAL A 174 13.67 43.33 -31.94
N SER A 175 14.30 44.51 -31.90
CA SER A 175 15.64 44.71 -32.48
C SER A 175 16.75 43.90 -31.79
N ASN A 176 16.51 43.40 -30.56
CA ASN A 176 17.51 42.66 -29.77
C ASN A 176 17.50 41.14 -30.01
N PHE A 177 16.76 40.63 -31.00
CA PHE A 177 16.84 39.22 -31.38
C PHE A 177 18.24 38.85 -31.85
N LYS A 178 18.68 37.62 -31.51
CA LYS A 178 19.93 37.08 -32.06
C LYS A 178 19.77 36.86 -33.57
N PRO A 179 20.81 37.08 -34.37
CA PRO A 179 20.75 36.83 -35.81
C PRO A 179 20.20 35.43 -36.12
N GLY A 180 19.15 35.34 -36.93
CA GLY A 180 18.50 34.07 -37.31
C GLY A 180 17.46 33.51 -36.33
N THR A 181 17.18 34.18 -35.21
CA THR A 181 16.12 33.77 -34.24
C THR A 181 14.83 34.58 -34.34
N ALA A 182 14.82 35.62 -35.18
CA ALA A 182 13.65 36.46 -35.39
C ALA A 182 12.52 35.68 -36.10
N PRO A 183 11.25 35.98 -35.81
CA PRO A 183 10.12 35.34 -36.48
C PRO A 183 10.10 35.68 -37.98
N VAL A 184 9.93 34.66 -38.82
CA VAL A 184 9.96 34.78 -40.29
C VAL A 184 8.75 35.53 -40.84
N SER A 185 7.60 35.43 -40.17
CA SER A 185 6.39 36.17 -40.50
C SER A 185 5.70 36.65 -39.23
N SER A 186 5.22 37.90 -39.25
CA SER A 186 4.36 38.45 -38.20
C SER A 186 2.92 38.47 -38.71
N GLN A 187 1.97 37.99 -37.90
CA GLN A 187 0.54 37.98 -38.25
C GLN A 187 -0.14 39.35 -38.05
N PHE A 188 0.61 40.38 -37.69
CA PHE A 188 0.09 41.70 -37.37
C PHE A 188 0.27 42.64 -38.57
N ASP A 189 -0.77 43.39 -38.93
CA ASP A 189 -0.75 44.39 -40.02
C ASP A 189 0.18 45.58 -39.77
N ARG A 190 0.76 45.69 -38.56
CA ARG A 190 1.66 46.76 -38.16
C ARG A 190 3.00 46.21 -37.72
N GLU A 191 4.05 46.97 -38.00
CA GLU A 191 5.39 46.68 -37.50
C GLU A 191 5.40 46.74 -35.96
N VAL A 192 5.69 45.59 -35.33
CA VAL A 192 5.74 45.48 -33.87
C VAL A 192 7.15 45.83 -33.41
N THR A 193 7.28 46.94 -32.68
CA THR A 193 8.56 47.40 -32.13
C THR A 193 8.90 46.76 -30.80
N MET A 194 7.89 46.49 -29.95
CA MET A 194 8.06 45.85 -28.64
C MET A 194 7.06 44.71 -28.46
N CYS A 195 7.53 43.60 -27.88
CA CYS A 195 6.68 42.50 -27.44
C CYS A 195 6.78 42.31 -25.92
N ARG A 196 5.83 41.56 -25.36
CA ARG A 196 5.74 41.28 -23.92
C ARG A 196 5.84 39.79 -23.67
N TYR A 197 6.56 39.38 -22.62
CA TYR A 197 6.73 37.99 -22.23
C TYR A 197 6.61 37.82 -20.71
N LYS A 198 6.27 36.61 -20.27
CA LYS A 198 6.06 36.29 -18.85
C LYS A 198 7.41 36.02 -18.18
N ASP A 199 8.05 37.06 -17.68
CA ASP A 199 9.23 36.98 -16.81
C ASP A 199 9.43 38.32 -16.06
N TYR A 200 10.09 38.29 -14.91
CA TYR A 200 10.36 39.48 -14.10
C TYR A 200 11.75 40.05 -14.43
N ARG A 201 11.83 40.80 -15.52
CA ARG A 201 13.06 41.42 -16.01
C ARG A 201 12.92 42.92 -16.17
N GLU A 202 14.03 43.61 -15.95
CA GLU A 202 14.13 45.05 -16.13
C GLU A 202 13.85 45.44 -17.59
N PRO A 203 13.11 46.54 -17.81
CA PRO A 203 12.72 46.98 -19.15
C PRO A 203 13.93 47.50 -19.96
N PRO A 204 13.79 47.62 -21.29
CA PRO A 204 14.91 47.98 -22.16
C PRO A 204 15.45 49.41 -21.97
N TRP A 205 14.69 50.31 -21.35
CA TRP A 205 15.10 51.68 -21.02
C TRP A 205 15.76 51.82 -19.65
N SER A 206 15.90 50.73 -18.89
CA SER A 206 16.59 50.73 -17.59
C SER A 206 18.12 50.72 -17.78
N PRO A 207 18.92 51.09 -16.76
CA PRO A 207 20.38 51.03 -16.84
C PRO A 207 20.94 49.60 -17.00
N THR A 208 20.14 48.57 -16.65
CA THR A 208 20.51 47.16 -16.73
C THR A 208 19.43 46.37 -17.48
N PRO A 209 19.33 46.54 -18.81
CA PRO A 209 18.23 45.97 -19.59
C PRO A 209 18.26 44.44 -19.57
N TYR A 210 17.07 43.82 -19.50
CA TYR A 210 16.87 42.37 -19.54
C TYR A 210 17.48 41.55 -18.39
N GLN A 211 18.04 42.19 -17.37
CA GLN A 211 18.48 41.52 -16.14
C GLN A 211 17.30 41.23 -15.21
N TYR A 212 17.49 40.29 -14.26
CA TYR A 212 16.46 39.97 -13.27
C TYR A 212 16.16 41.18 -12.39
N SER A 213 14.88 41.54 -12.30
CA SER A 213 14.44 42.65 -11.46
C SER A 213 14.44 42.27 -9.97
N LYS A 214 14.34 43.27 -9.09
CA LYS A 214 14.10 43.04 -7.64
C LYS A 214 12.80 42.26 -7.40
N GLU A 215 11.81 42.46 -8.26
CA GLU A 215 10.53 41.74 -8.22
C GLU A 215 10.73 40.23 -8.34
N TYR A 216 11.59 39.79 -9.27
CA TYR A 216 11.93 38.37 -9.45
C TYR A 216 12.41 37.74 -8.15
N TRP A 217 13.35 38.39 -7.48
CA TRP A 217 13.93 37.92 -6.23
C TRP A 217 12.91 37.93 -5.08
N SER A 218 12.03 38.94 -5.03
CA SER A 218 10.96 39.01 -4.03
C SER A 218 9.96 37.85 -4.18
N VAL A 219 9.54 37.55 -5.42
CA VAL A 219 8.63 36.45 -5.72
C VAL A 219 9.32 35.10 -5.46
N LEU A 220 10.59 34.95 -5.84
CA LEU A 220 11.36 33.73 -5.57
C LEU A 220 11.52 33.48 -4.07
N ALA A 221 11.86 34.52 -3.30
CA ALA A 221 11.95 34.42 -1.84
C ALA A 221 10.61 34.03 -1.22
N ALA A 222 9.50 34.64 -1.67
CA ALA A 222 8.15 34.29 -1.22
C ALA A 222 7.78 32.84 -1.56
N ARG A 223 8.17 32.34 -2.73
CA ARG A 223 7.96 30.92 -3.12
C ARG A 223 8.67 29.96 -2.19
N LEU A 224 9.95 30.22 -1.91
CA LEU A 224 10.75 29.37 -1.01
C LEU A 224 10.24 29.45 0.44
N ALA A 225 9.89 30.64 0.92
CA ALA A 225 9.31 30.83 2.24
C ALA A 225 7.99 30.06 2.38
N PHE A 226 7.12 30.13 1.36
CA PHE A 226 5.88 29.36 1.35
C PHE A 226 6.13 27.85 1.43
N VAL A 227 7.08 27.31 0.66
CA VAL A 227 7.41 25.87 0.71
C VAL A 227 7.82 25.45 2.12
N ILE A 228 8.70 26.23 2.77
CA ILE A 228 9.17 25.94 4.12
C ILE A 228 7.99 25.98 5.11
N LEU A 229 7.18 27.04 5.09
CA LEU A 229 6.04 27.18 6.00
C LEU A 229 4.99 26.08 5.78
N PHE A 230 4.62 25.83 4.54
CA PHE A 230 3.64 24.82 4.17
C PHE A 230 4.10 23.42 4.59
N GLN A 231 5.35 23.07 4.29
CA GLN A 231 5.90 21.76 4.65
C GLN A 231 5.92 21.55 6.16
N ASN A 232 6.42 22.52 6.93
CA ASN A 232 6.47 22.40 8.39
C ASN A 232 5.05 22.32 8.99
N LEU A 233 4.11 23.15 8.51
CA LEU A 233 2.73 23.13 8.97
C LEU A 233 2.08 21.76 8.74
N VAL A 234 2.16 21.24 7.51
CA VAL A 234 1.52 19.96 7.17
C VAL A 234 2.17 18.79 7.90
N ILE A 235 3.49 18.81 8.09
CA ILE A 235 4.18 17.78 8.90
C ILE A 235 3.68 17.82 10.34
N VAL A 236 3.61 19.00 10.97
CA VAL A 236 3.10 19.15 12.34
C VAL A 236 1.67 18.65 12.46
N LEU A 237 0.79 19.03 11.52
CA LEU A 237 -0.59 18.56 11.50
C LEU A 237 -0.66 17.03 11.32
N SER A 238 0.18 16.45 10.46
CA SER A 238 0.19 15.01 10.23
C SER A 238 0.65 14.25 11.48
N THR A 239 1.69 14.74 12.16
CA THR A 239 2.16 14.17 13.42
C THR A 239 1.14 14.34 14.55
N LEU A 240 0.39 15.45 14.56
CA LEU A 240 -0.69 15.65 15.52
C LEU A 240 -1.84 14.65 15.32
N VAL A 241 -2.21 14.37 14.07
CA VAL A 241 -3.23 13.36 13.75
C VAL A 241 -2.76 11.97 14.17
N ASP A 242 -1.51 11.62 13.87
CA ASP A 242 -0.89 10.35 14.27
C ASP A 242 -0.86 10.20 15.81
N TRP A 243 -0.58 11.29 16.53
CA TRP A 243 -0.62 11.30 18.00
C TRP A 243 -2.05 11.19 18.56
N LEU A 244 -3.05 11.75 17.87
CA LEU A 244 -4.44 11.78 18.33
C LEU A 244 -5.16 10.43 18.17
N ILE A 245 -4.85 9.70 17.10
CA ILE A 245 -5.53 8.45 16.75
C ILE A 245 -4.74 7.27 17.32
N PRO A 246 -5.29 6.50 18.27
CA PRO A 246 -4.60 5.32 18.78
C PRO A 246 -4.55 4.21 17.73
N ASP A 247 -3.37 3.61 17.53
CA ASP A 247 -3.14 2.54 16.54
C ASP A 247 -4.04 1.31 16.72
N VAL A 248 -4.43 1.00 17.96
CA VAL A 248 -5.28 -0.15 18.29
C VAL A 248 -6.62 0.32 18.83
N PRO A 249 -7.75 -0.10 18.21
CA PRO A 249 -9.08 0.25 18.70
C PRO A 249 -9.36 -0.37 20.08
N LYS A 250 -10.12 0.35 20.91
CA LYS A 250 -10.40 -0.04 22.30
C LYS A 250 -11.10 -1.39 22.41
N ASP A 251 -12.04 -1.69 21.50
CA ASP A 251 -12.82 -2.93 21.51
C ASP A 251 -11.92 -4.16 21.35
N ILE A 252 -10.99 -4.12 20.40
CA ILE A 252 -10.02 -5.21 20.18
C ILE A 252 -9.06 -5.31 21.36
N SER A 253 -8.60 -4.18 21.91
CA SER A 253 -7.73 -4.22 23.09
C SER A 253 -8.43 -4.86 24.31
N ALA A 254 -9.73 -4.61 24.48
CA ALA A 254 -10.53 -5.20 25.53
C ALA A 254 -10.77 -6.70 25.28
N GLN A 255 -11.09 -7.09 24.04
CA GLN A 255 -11.25 -8.49 23.67
C GLN A 255 -9.95 -9.29 23.87
N VAL A 256 -8.82 -8.77 23.37
CA VAL A 256 -7.50 -9.41 23.57
C VAL A 256 -7.15 -9.51 25.05
N LYS A 257 -7.50 -8.50 25.86
CA LYS A 257 -7.30 -8.55 27.31
C LYS A 257 -8.19 -9.62 27.96
N MET A 258 -9.45 -9.72 27.55
CA MET A 258 -10.39 -10.72 28.06
C MET A 258 -9.95 -12.14 27.70
N GLU A 259 -9.58 -12.37 26.44
CA GLU A 259 -9.05 -13.66 25.98
C GLU A 259 -7.79 -14.06 26.74
N LYS A 260 -6.87 -13.11 27.00
CA LYS A 260 -5.68 -13.34 27.83
C LYS A 260 -6.02 -13.66 29.28
N THR A 261 -6.96 -12.94 29.89
CA THR A 261 -7.38 -13.19 31.27
C THR A 261 -8.03 -14.57 31.40
N LEU A 262 -8.91 -14.95 30.48
CA LEU A 262 -9.56 -16.27 30.46
C LEU A 262 -8.53 -17.38 30.28
N LEU A 263 -7.58 -17.21 29.35
CA LEU A 263 -6.50 -18.18 29.14
C LEU A 263 -5.64 -18.38 30.40
N VAL A 264 -5.31 -17.30 31.10
CA VAL A 264 -4.55 -17.38 32.36
C VAL A 264 -5.35 -18.07 33.45
N ASP A 265 -6.65 -17.78 33.57
CA ASP A 265 -7.52 -18.41 34.57
C ASP A 265 -7.63 -19.93 34.34
N VAL A 266 -7.86 -20.35 33.09
CA VAL A 266 -7.89 -21.77 32.70
C VAL A 266 -6.57 -22.47 33.03
N PHE A 267 -5.43 -21.84 32.71
CA PHE A 267 -4.12 -22.38 33.02
C PHE A 267 -3.89 -22.54 34.53
N LEU A 268 -4.27 -21.54 35.33
CA LEU A 268 -4.14 -21.60 36.79
C LEU A 268 -5.05 -22.68 37.41
N HIS A 269 -6.25 -22.90 36.87
CA HIS A 269 -7.14 -23.96 37.32
C HIS A 269 -6.53 -25.34 37.05
N GLU A 270 -5.99 -25.57 35.85
CA GLU A 270 -5.37 -26.86 35.49
C GLU A 270 -4.16 -27.17 36.37
N GLU A 271 -3.32 -26.18 36.67
CA GLU A 271 -2.16 -26.35 37.55
C GLU A 271 -2.57 -26.63 39.00
N LYS A 272 -3.64 -25.98 39.51
CA LYS A 272 -4.20 -26.29 40.83
C LYS A 272 -4.69 -27.73 40.91
N ASP A 273 -5.41 -28.20 39.89
CA ASP A 273 -5.94 -29.58 39.85
C ASP A 273 -4.80 -30.61 39.84
N LYS A 274 -3.73 -30.36 39.08
CA LYS A 274 -2.52 -31.21 39.08
C LYS A 274 -1.85 -31.27 40.46
N LEU A 275 -1.71 -30.13 41.14
CA LEU A 275 -1.11 -30.06 42.47
C LEU A 275 -1.94 -30.81 43.52
N GLN A 276 -3.27 -30.67 43.48
CA GLN A 276 -4.17 -31.42 44.37
C GLN A 276 -4.05 -32.92 44.15
N LEU A 277 -3.94 -33.35 42.88
CA LEU A 277 -3.78 -34.76 42.55
C LEU A 277 -2.45 -35.31 43.10
N ILE A 278 -1.35 -34.58 42.94
CA ILE A 278 -0.04 -34.95 43.51
C ILE A 278 -0.12 -35.05 45.05
N GLN A 279 -0.73 -34.07 45.70
CA GLN A 279 -0.89 -34.09 47.16
C GLN A 279 -1.73 -35.28 47.63
N SER A 280 -2.82 -35.60 46.92
CA SER A 280 -3.64 -36.77 47.22
C SER A 280 -2.89 -38.09 47.05
N LEU A 281 -2.01 -38.21 46.04
CA LEU A 281 -1.14 -39.37 45.84
C LEU A 281 -0.13 -39.50 46.99
N PHE A 282 0.51 -38.41 47.40
CA PHE A 282 1.44 -38.42 48.54
C PHE A 282 0.76 -38.78 49.88
N LEU A 283 -0.48 -38.34 50.10
CA LEU A 283 -1.25 -38.71 51.29
C LEU A 283 -1.64 -40.19 51.28
N LYS A 284 -2.05 -40.72 50.12
CA LYS A 284 -2.38 -42.15 49.94
C LYS A 284 -1.16 -43.06 50.16
N ASP A 285 0.03 -42.62 49.76
CA ASP A 285 1.27 -43.37 49.96
C ASP A 285 1.72 -43.38 51.43
N LYS A 286 1.43 -42.30 52.18
CA LYS A 286 1.65 -42.22 53.64
C LYS A 286 0.69 -43.10 54.44
N GLU A 287 -0.56 -43.22 54.03
CA GLU A 287 -1.55 -44.09 54.69
C GLU A 287 -1.28 -45.58 54.43
N GLY A 288 -0.65 -45.94 53.30
CA GLY A 288 -0.20 -47.31 53.02
C GLY A 288 0.91 -47.84 53.93
N HIS A 289 1.53 -46.99 54.76
CA HIS A 289 2.67 -47.34 55.63
C HIS A 289 2.35 -47.43 57.13
N ARG A 290 1.08 -47.36 57.57
CA ARG A 290 0.71 -47.53 58.99
C ARG A 290 -0.58 -48.34 59.24
N ALA A 291 -0.45 -49.66 59.44
CA ALA A 291 -1.25 -50.47 60.40
C ALA A 291 -0.64 -51.89 60.59
N PRO A 292 -0.97 -52.62 61.69
CA PRO A 292 0.01 -53.35 62.52
C PRO A 292 0.13 -54.87 62.30
N ALA A 293 1.17 -55.44 62.94
CA ALA A 293 1.43 -56.86 63.09
C ALA A 293 0.43 -57.57 64.02
N ALA A 294 -0.14 -58.70 63.58
CA ALA A 294 -0.21 -60.01 64.27
C ALA A 294 -1.34 -60.90 63.72
N GLY A 295 -1.00 -62.16 63.40
CA GLY A 295 -1.89 -63.30 63.65
C GLY A 295 -2.63 -63.95 62.47
N GLN A 296 -2.12 -65.12 62.07
CA GLN A 296 -2.85 -66.33 61.61
C GLN A 296 -3.44 -66.42 60.18
N LEU A 297 -2.83 -67.34 59.42
CA LEU A 297 -3.40 -68.17 58.33
C LEU A 297 -4.67 -68.92 58.81
N PRO A 298 -5.66 -69.28 57.95
CA PRO A 298 -5.40 -70.17 56.81
C PRO A 298 -6.26 -70.02 55.52
N ALA A 299 -5.71 -70.63 54.46
CA ALA A 299 -6.33 -71.46 53.41
C ALA A 299 -7.43 -70.94 52.45
N GLN A 300 -7.15 -71.28 51.18
CA GLN A 300 -8.04 -71.75 50.09
C GLN A 300 -8.73 -70.76 49.13
N GLU A 301 -8.42 -71.00 47.85
CA GLU A 301 -9.29 -71.07 46.65
C GLU A 301 -9.97 -69.81 46.10
N GLY A 302 -9.93 -69.69 44.76
CA GLY A 302 -10.96 -68.97 44.00
C GLY A 302 -10.42 -68.04 42.91
N GLU A 303 -10.91 -68.25 41.69
CA GLU A 303 -10.57 -67.58 40.43
C GLU A 303 -10.87 -66.07 40.35
N GLY A 304 -10.18 -65.41 39.39
CA GLY A 304 -10.84 -64.46 38.47
C GLY A 304 -10.54 -62.96 38.68
N GLY A 305 -9.74 -62.37 37.78
CA GLY A 305 -9.70 -60.91 37.62
C GLY A 305 -8.94 -60.45 36.36
N PRO A 306 -9.53 -59.60 35.49
CA PRO A 306 -8.80 -58.93 34.42
C PRO A 306 -8.22 -57.58 34.88
N ARG A 307 -7.02 -57.30 34.34
CA ARG A 307 -6.16 -56.13 34.53
C ARG A 307 -6.83 -54.80 34.16
N ALA A 308 -6.71 -53.79 35.03
CA ALA A 308 -6.83 -52.37 34.66
C ALA A 308 -5.45 -51.81 34.27
N ARG A 309 -5.38 -51.15 33.12
CA ARG A 309 -4.18 -50.65 32.44
C ARG A 309 -4.01 -49.16 32.79
N GLY A 310 -3.01 -48.83 33.60
CA GLY A 310 -2.59 -47.43 33.81
C GLY A 310 -1.74 -46.95 32.63
N ARG A 311 -2.14 -45.85 31.98
CA ARG A 311 -1.32 -45.12 31.02
C ARG A 311 -1.06 -43.73 31.58
N ALA A 312 0.13 -43.54 32.15
CA ALA A 312 0.71 -42.23 32.36
C ALA A 312 1.40 -41.82 31.05
N ALA A 313 1.08 -40.64 30.53
CA ALA A 313 1.88 -39.97 29.51
C ALA A 313 2.22 -38.58 30.04
N SER A 314 3.46 -38.44 30.48
CA SER A 314 4.13 -37.16 30.75
C SER A 314 4.37 -36.46 29.42
N PHE A 315 4.02 -35.18 29.31
CA PHE A 315 4.44 -34.31 28.21
C PHE A 315 5.08 -33.06 28.80
N SER A 316 6.37 -33.19 29.11
CA SER A 316 7.27 -32.07 29.37
C SER A 316 8.43 -32.18 28.40
N GLN A 317 8.47 -31.32 27.39
CA GLN A 317 9.66 -30.71 26.77
C GLN A 317 9.29 -30.11 25.40
N PHE A 318 9.14 -28.78 25.35
CA PHE A 318 9.48 -28.02 24.16
C PHE A 318 10.38 -26.86 24.61
N SER A 319 11.66 -27.19 24.75
CA SER A 319 12.73 -26.19 24.85
C SER A 319 13.04 -25.69 23.44
N SER A 320 12.90 -24.38 23.25
CA SER A 320 13.45 -23.67 22.10
C SER A 320 14.99 -23.75 22.09
N GLN A 321 15.59 -24.27 21.02
CA GLN A 321 16.99 -24.02 20.68
C GLN A 321 17.09 -23.16 19.40
N PRO A 322 18.12 -22.31 19.29
CA PRO A 322 18.31 -21.39 18.17
C PRO A 322 18.90 -22.09 16.93
N SER A 323 18.54 -21.58 15.76
CA SER A 323 19.00 -22.00 14.43
C SER A 323 20.50 -21.77 14.20
N PRO A 324 21.23 -22.71 13.56
CA PRO A 324 22.63 -22.52 13.19
C PRO A 324 22.78 -21.66 11.91
N GLY A 325 23.78 -20.79 11.93
CA GLY A 325 24.09 -19.83 10.86
C GLY A 325 24.49 -20.49 9.55
N THR A 326 24.05 -19.88 8.44
CA THR A 326 24.51 -20.19 7.10
C THR A 326 25.68 -19.27 6.74
N THR A 327 26.85 -19.87 6.56
CA THR A 327 28.06 -19.29 5.98
C THR A 327 27.79 -18.76 4.56
N VAL A 328 28.00 -17.47 4.39
CA VAL A 328 28.12 -16.79 3.09
C VAL A 328 29.47 -17.19 2.47
N LYS A 329 29.43 -17.83 1.29
CA LYS A 329 30.59 -17.93 0.40
C LYS A 329 30.56 -16.76 -0.57
N HIS A 330 31.56 -15.91 -0.48
CA HIS A 330 31.96 -14.99 -1.55
C HIS A 330 32.39 -15.78 -2.77
N THR A 331 31.97 -15.36 -3.96
CA THR A 331 32.63 -15.71 -5.22
C THR A 331 32.69 -14.45 -6.06
N GLU A 332 33.91 -14.02 -6.32
CA GLU A 332 34.28 -12.96 -7.25
C GLU A 332 33.88 -13.34 -8.68
N VAL A 333 33.25 -12.42 -9.40
CA VAL A 333 33.62 -11.94 -10.76
C VAL A 333 33.13 -10.50 -10.88
#